data_AF-A0A1C7MLS4-F1
#
_entry.id   AF-A0A1C7MLS4-F1
#
_cell.length_a   1.000
_cell.length_b   1.000
_cell.length_c   1.000
_cell.angle_alpha   90.00
_cell.angle_beta   90.00
_cell.angle_gamma   90.00
#
_symmetry.space_group_name_H-M   'P 1'
#
loop_
_entity.id
_entity.type
_entity.pdbx_description
1 polymer ?
#
loop_
_entity_poly.entity_id
_entity_poly.type
_entity_poly.pdbx_seq_one_letter_code
_entity_poly.pdbx_strand_id
1 'polypeptide(L)'
;MPDMWYFTPEGRREAAEQQHTVAEEAFGLAKMDDGLALRPMAAFRPSRKVVLDSQLTWEQIMQGKAVLLSEMERAKWGEKILKALTRFYWDLDNHELRSETWGTAALVLYHARVR
;
A
#
# COMPACT_ATOMS: atom_id res chain seq x y z
N MET A 1 -3.97 -7.62 2.96
CA MET A 1 -3.99 -6.31 2.28
C MET A 1 -2.61 -6.05 1.69
N PRO A 2 -2.45 -5.16 0.70
CA PRO A 2 -1.12 -4.79 0.21
C PRO A 2 -0.39 -3.88 1.22
N ASP A 3 0.94 -3.98 1.25
CA ASP A 3 1.81 -3.18 2.13
C ASP A 3 1.56 -1.68 1.93
N MET A 4 1.47 -0.92 3.03
CA MET A 4 1.18 0.53 2.98
C MET A 4 2.26 1.30 2.23
N TRP A 5 3.51 0.83 2.29
CA TRP A 5 4.66 1.50 1.67
C TRP A 5 4.45 1.79 0.17
N TYR A 6 3.78 0.90 -0.57
CA TYR A 6 3.51 1.11 -2.00
C TYR A 6 2.63 2.34 -2.30
N PHE A 7 1.84 2.78 -1.32
CA PHE A 7 0.91 3.89 -1.46
C PHE A 7 1.52 5.23 -0.99
N THR A 8 2.70 5.20 -0.37
CA THR A 8 3.41 6.42 0.04
C THR A 8 3.99 7.16 -1.18
N PRO A 9 4.37 8.44 -1.05
CA PRO A 9 5.06 9.15 -2.13
C PRO A 9 6.35 8.47 -2.56
N GLU A 10 7.09 7.86 -1.63
CA GLU A 10 8.34 7.15 -1.93
C GLU A 10 8.08 5.89 -2.76
N GLY A 11 7.12 5.07 -2.34
CA GLY A 11 6.76 3.86 -3.07
C GLY A 11 6.24 4.16 -4.48
N ARG A 12 5.41 5.19 -4.62
CA ARG A 12 4.92 5.63 -5.93
C ARG A 12 6.00 6.25 -6.81
N ARG A 13 6.91 7.02 -6.25
CA ARG A 13 8.05 7.58 -7.00
C ARG A 13 8.95 6.46 -7.52
N GLU A 14 9.26 5.48 -6.68
CA GLU A 14 10.05 4.35 -7.11
C GLU A 14 9.33 3.54 -8.20
N ALA A 15 8.02 3.31 -8.07
CA ALA A 15 7.24 2.64 -9.11
C ALA A 15 7.32 3.39 -10.45
N ALA A 16 7.22 4.73 -10.43
CA ALA A 16 7.39 5.55 -11.63
C ALA A 16 8.82 5.45 -12.20
N GLU A 17 9.85 5.54 -11.37
CA GLU A 17 11.26 5.37 -11.79
C GLU A 17 11.50 4.00 -12.41
N GLN A 18 10.97 2.93 -11.81
CA GLN A 18 11.09 1.57 -12.32
C GLN A 18 10.31 1.39 -13.64
N GLN A 19 9.14 2.01 -13.79
CA GLN A 19 8.41 2.01 -15.07
C GLN A 19 9.24 2.64 -16.20
N HIS A 20 10.05 3.66 -15.90
CA HIS A 20 10.92 4.31 -16.89
C HIS A 20 12.24 3.56 -17.13
N THR A 21 12.73 2.79 -16.15
CA THR A 21 14.05 2.13 -16.20
C THR A 21 13.97 0.69 -16.70
N VAL A 22 12.85 0.00 -16.45
CA VAL A 22 12.62 -1.35 -16.99
C VAL A 22 12.17 -1.20 -18.44
N ALA A 23 13.14 -0.99 -19.33
CA ALA A 23 13.03 -1.53 -20.66
C ALA A 23 12.83 -3.05 -20.51
N GLU A 24 11.61 -3.50 -20.78
CA GLU A 24 11.11 -4.78 -21.29
C GLU A 24 12.09 -5.97 -21.58
N GLU A 25 13.14 -6.23 -20.79
CA GLU A 25 14.13 -7.24 -21.18
C GLU A 25 13.76 -8.68 -20.80
N ALA A 26 12.75 -8.89 -19.94
CA ALA A 26 12.28 -10.23 -19.59
C ALA A 26 10.76 -10.29 -19.35
N PHE A 27 10.09 -11.18 -20.09
CA PHE A 27 8.67 -11.50 -19.94
C PHE A 27 8.49 -12.93 -19.44
N GLY A 28 7.58 -13.12 -18.48
CA GLY A 28 7.10 -14.42 -18.03
C GLY A 28 5.75 -14.75 -18.65
N LEU A 29 5.46 -16.06 -18.77
CA LEU A 29 4.13 -16.54 -19.14
C LEU A 29 3.24 -16.61 -17.89
N ALA A 30 2.08 -15.95 -17.95
CA ALA A 30 1.05 -15.98 -16.93
C ALA A 30 -0.21 -16.64 -17.49
N LYS A 31 -0.84 -17.54 -16.73
CA LYS A 31 -2.12 -18.14 -17.09
C LYS A 31 -3.27 -17.15 -16.82
N MET A 32 -4.10 -16.94 -17.82
CA MET A 32 -5.39 -16.24 -17.75
C MET A 32 -6.52 -17.25 -17.93
N ASP A 33 -7.76 -16.84 -17.66
CA ASP A 33 -8.93 -17.71 -17.76
C ASP A 33 -9.17 -18.23 -19.19
N ASP A 34 -8.72 -17.49 -20.20
CA ASP A 34 -8.89 -17.76 -21.63
C ASP A 34 -7.56 -18.04 -22.37
N GLY A 35 -6.41 -18.08 -21.68
CA GLY A 35 -5.14 -18.32 -22.37
C GLY A 35 -3.87 -18.07 -21.55
N LEU A 36 -2.77 -17.81 -22.26
CA LEU A 36 -1.48 -17.41 -21.70
C LEU A 36 -1.19 -15.97 -22.11
N ALA A 37 -0.71 -15.17 -21.16
CA ALA A 37 -0.29 -13.81 -21.39
C ALA A 37 1.18 -13.62 -21.05
N LEU A 38 1.86 -12.78 -21.83
CA LEU A 38 3.19 -12.31 -21.49
C LEU A 38 3.07 -11.15 -20.51
N ARG A 39 3.76 -11.26 -19.39
CA ARG A 39 3.84 -10.20 -18.38
C ARG A 39 5.29 -9.86 -18.08
N PRO A 40 5.66 -8.56 -17.99
CA PRO A 40 6.99 -8.17 -17.58
C PRO A 40 7.36 -8.84 -16.26
N MET A 41 8.52 -9.50 -16.20
CA MET A 41 8.95 -10.20 -14.98
C MET A 41 9.14 -9.23 -13.80
N ALA A 42 9.45 -7.97 -14.09
CA ALA A 42 9.53 -6.90 -13.09
C ALA A 42 8.21 -6.70 -12.33
N ALA A 43 7.06 -6.98 -12.94
CA ALA A 43 5.76 -6.87 -12.27
C ALA A 43 5.56 -7.89 -11.13
N PHE A 44 6.41 -8.93 -11.07
CA PHE A 44 6.32 -9.99 -10.05
C PHE A 44 7.37 -9.87 -8.96
N ARG A 45 8.28 -8.89 -9.03
CA ARG A 45 9.33 -8.71 -8.03
C ARG A 45 8.92 -7.61 -7.04
N PRO A 46 8.76 -7.91 -5.74
CA PRO A 46 8.61 -6.88 -4.72
C PRO A 46 9.80 -5.92 -4.77
N SER A 47 9.51 -4.63 -4.63
CA SER A 47 10.57 -3.63 -4.46
C SER A 47 11.52 -4.01 -3.32
N ARG A 48 12.83 -3.81 -3.53
CA ARG A 48 13.84 -3.95 -2.47
C ARG A 48 13.77 -2.83 -1.42
N LYS A 49 13.08 -1.74 -1.74
CA LYS A 49 12.88 -0.59 -0.86
C LYS A 49 11.60 -0.70 -0.03
N VAL A 50 10.79 -1.74 -0.23
CA VAL A 50 9.58 -1.94 0.57
C VAL A 50 9.94 -2.05 2.05
N VAL A 51 9.24 -1.28 2.87
CA VAL A 51 9.41 -1.24 4.32
C VAL A 51 8.15 -1.82 4.97
N LEU A 52 8.33 -2.57 6.06
CA LEU A 52 7.20 -3.13 6.82
C LEU A 52 6.30 -2.02 7.36
N ASP A 53 4.99 -2.24 7.41
CA ASP A 53 4.04 -1.26 7.95
C ASP A 53 4.42 -0.79 9.38
N SER A 54 5.02 -1.66 10.19
CA SER A 54 5.48 -1.33 11.56
C SER A 54 6.69 -0.38 11.62
N GLN A 55 7.36 -0.16 10.50
CA GLN A 55 8.53 0.72 10.37
C GLN A 55 8.19 2.03 9.63
N LEU A 56 6.94 2.21 9.21
CA LEU A 56 6.49 3.46 8.60
C LEU A 56 6.29 4.54 9.66
N THR A 57 6.49 5.79 9.25
CA THR A 57 6.05 6.92 10.07
C THR A 57 4.54 7.09 9.98
N TRP A 58 3.98 7.77 10.98
CA TRP A 58 2.56 8.12 10.97
C TRP A 58 2.16 8.91 9.72
N GLU A 59 2.97 9.89 9.33
CA GLU A 59 2.75 10.70 8.14
C GLU A 59 2.72 9.83 6.87
N GLN A 60 3.61 8.84 6.77
CA GLN A 60 3.61 7.91 5.64
C GLN A 60 2.33 7.08 5.58
N ILE A 61 1.84 6.59 6.72
CA ILE A 61 0.58 5.85 6.78
C ILE A 61 -0.61 6.76 6.41
N MET A 62 -0.66 7.99 6.92
CA MET A 62 -1.75 8.94 6.65
C MET A 62 -1.72 9.48 5.22
N GLN A 63 -0.57 9.56 4.57
CA GLN A 63 -0.49 9.89 3.14
C GLN A 63 -0.87 8.68 2.29
N GLY A 64 -0.38 7.50 2.65
CA GLY A 64 -0.67 6.25 1.94
C GLY A 64 -2.14 5.84 2.02
N LYS A 65 -2.85 6.09 3.14
CA LYS A 65 -4.27 5.72 3.29
C LYS A 65 -5.16 6.33 2.21
N ALA A 66 -4.91 7.60 1.83
CA ALA A 66 -5.73 8.28 0.84
C ALA A 66 -5.58 7.64 -0.54
N VAL A 67 -4.33 7.32 -0.91
CA VAL A 67 -4.02 6.64 -2.17
C VAL A 67 -4.57 5.22 -2.16
N LEU A 68 -4.36 4.45 -1.09
CA LEU A 68 -4.90 3.10 -0.92
C LEU A 68 -6.42 3.07 -1.13
N LEU A 69 -7.17 3.93 -0.43
CA LEU A 69 -8.62 3.96 -0.52
C LEU A 69 -9.10 4.29 -1.93
N SER A 70 -8.46 5.26 -2.59
CA SER A 70 -8.76 5.62 -3.98
C SER A 70 -8.47 4.47 -4.95
N GLU A 71 -7.35 3.77 -4.78
CA GLU A 71 -7.00 2.62 -5.60
C GLU A 71 -7.93 1.43 -5.39
N MET A 72 -8.35 1.18 -4.14
CA MET A 72 -9.32 0.14 -3.82
C MET A 72 -10.69 0.43 -4.41
N GLU A 73 -11.11 1.69 -4.42
CA GLU A 73 -12.33 2.14 -5.10
C GLU A 73 -12.23 1.92 -6.61
N ARG A 74 -11.12 2.35 -7.23
CA ARG A 74 -10.86 2.14 -8.66
C ARG A 74 -10.85 0.66 -9.04
N ALA A 75 -10.29 -0.18 -8.18
CA ALA A 75 -10.24 -1.64 -8.34
C ALA A 75 -11.55 -2.35 -7.91
N LYS A 76 -12.59 -1.60 -7.50
CA LYS A 76 -13.92 -2.12 -7.16
C LYS A 76 -13.92 -3.16 -6.02
N TRP A 77 -13.14 -2.93 -4.96
CA TRP A 77 -13.02 -3.84 -3.79
C TRP A 77 -14.30 -3.95 -2.93
N GLY A 78 -15.38 -3.26 -3.31
CA GLY A 78 -16.67 -3.33 -2.64
C GLY A 78 -16.84 -2.30 -1.53
N GLU A 79 -18.04 -1.72 -1.46
CA GLU A 79 -18.35 -0.60 -0.57
C GLU A 79 -18.18 -0.93 0.92
N LYS A 80 -18.47 -2.18 1.31
CA LYS A 80 -18.32 -2.63 2.70
C LYS A 80 -16.88 -2.54 3.19
N ILE A 81 -15.91 -2.94 2.36
CA ILE A 81 -14.50 -2.91 2.71
C ILE A 81 -14.01 -1.46 2.78
N LEU A 82 -14.39 -0.63 1.80
CA LEU A 82 -14.04 0.79 1.79
C LEU A 82 -14.58 1.51 3.04
N LYS A 83 -15.86 1.31 3.40
CA LYS A 83 -16.44 1.91 4.61
C LYS A 83 -15.71 1.49 5.88
N ALA A 84 -15.40 0.19 6.00
CA ALA A 84 -14.68 -0.32 7.17
C ALA A 84 -13.28 0.30 7.30
N LEU A 85 -12.53 0.40 6.20
CA LEU A 85 -11.20 1.01 6.21
C LEU A 85 -11.23 2.52 6.42
N THR A 86 -12.16 3.24 5.79
CA THR A 86 -12.35 4.68 6.03
C THR A 86 -12.65 4.94 7.49
N ARG A 87 -13.52 4.13 8.12
CA ARG A 87 -13.81 4.24 9.55
C ARG A 87 -12.59 3.92 10.40
N PHE A 88 -11.88 2.84 10.10
CA PHE A 88 -10.66 2.46 10.80
C PHE A 88 -9.63 3.60 10.82
N TYR A 89 -9.36 4.22 9.67
CA TYR A 89 -8.41 5.33 9.60
C TYR A 89 -8.91 6.60 10.28
N TRP A 90 -10.23 6.85 10.27
CA TRP A 90 -10.81 7.95 11.02
C TRP A 90 -10.59 7.76 12.53
N ASP A 91 -10.88 6.56 13.03
CA ASP A 91 -10.72 6.23 14.45
C ASP A 91 -9.26 6.27 14.87
N LEU A 92 -8.34 5.81 14.00
CA LEU A 92 -6.90 5.88 14.26
C LEU A 92 -6.40 7.33 14.37
N ASP A 93 -6.87 8.22 13.49
CA ASP A 93 -6.44 9.63 13.43
C ASP A 93 -7.01 10.47 14.59
N ASN A 94 -8.17 10.08 15.11
CA ASN A 94 -8.85 10.73 16.23
C ASN A 94 -8.65 9.99 17.57
N HIS A 95 -7.75 9.01 17.62
CA HIS A 95 -7.49 8.24 18.83
C HIS A 95 -6.80 9.10 19.91
N GLU A 96 -7.19 8.96 21.18
CA GLU A 96 -6.63 9.72 22.31
C GLU A 96 -5.09 9.63 22.43
N LEU A 97 -4.53 8.45 22.14
CA LEU A 97 -3.09 8.21 22.04
C LEU A 97 -2.34 9.17 21.10
N ARG A 98 -3.01 9.88 20.18
CA ARG A 98 -2.36 10.91 19.35
C ARG A 98 -1.78 12.06 20.17
N SER A 99 -2.29 12.30 21.39
CA SER A 99 -1.78 13.32 22.31
C SER A 99 -0.67 12.83 23.24
N GLU A 100 -0.37 11.53 23.23
CA GLU A 100 0.63 10.91 24.10
C GLU A 100 2.02 10.89 23.46
N THR A 101 3.08 11.00 24.27
CA THR A 101 4.49 11.05 23.81
C THR A 101 4.87 9.89 22.87
N TRP A 102 4.35 8.69 23.13
CA TRP A 102 4.62 7.48 22.34
C TRP A 102 3.39 6.92 21.65
N GLY A 103 2.23 7.58 21.78
CA GLY A 103 0.98 6.99 21.31
C GLY A 103 0.92 6.90 19.79
N THR A 104 1.56 7.82 19.06
CA THR A 104 1.72 7.71 17.61
C THR A 104 2.47 6.44 17.20
N ALA A 105 3.57 6.12 17.88
CA ALA A 105 4.32 4.89 17.61
C ALA A 105 3.50 3.63 17.95
N ALA A 106 2.72 3.67 19.04
CA ALA A 106 1.80 2.59 19.39
C ALA A 106 0.71 2.38 18.32
N LEU A 107 0.16 3.47 17.76
CA LEU A 107 -0.84 3.42 16.71
C LEU A 107 -0.29 2.88 15.38
N VAL A 108 0.99 3.18 15.05
CA VAL A 108 1.69 2.57 13.92
C VAL A 108 1.81 1.05 14.10
N LEU A 109 2.21 0.59 15.28
CA LEU A 109 2.32 -0.84 15.57
C LEU A 109 0.96 -1.54 15.56
N TYR A 110 -0.09 -0.87 16.06
CA TYR A 110 -1.45 -1.37 15.99
C TYR A 110 -1.94 -1.50 14.54
N HIS A 111 -1.70 -0.47 13.73
CA HIS A 111 -2.01 -0.48 12.29
C HIS A 111 -1.34 -1.66 11.58
N ALA A 112 -0.04 -1.87 11.81
CA ALA A 112 0.71 -2.97 11.21
C ALA A 112 0.21 -4.36 11.62
N ARG A 113 -0.49 -4.48 12.75
CA ARG A 113 -1.03 -5.75 13.25
C ARG A 113 -2.44 -6.06 12.78
N VAL A 114 -3.30 -5.04 12.66
CA VAL A 114 -4.75 -5.22 12.47
C VAL A 114 -5.17 -5.14 11.01
N ARG A 115 -4.38 -4.46 10.18
CA ARG A 115 -4.69 -4.19 8.78
C ARG A 115 -4.32 -5.35 7.83
#